data_AF-A0AAJ4ZVI8-F1
#
_entry.id   AF-A0AAJ4ZVI8-F1
#
_cell.length_a   1.000
_cell.length_b   1.000
_cell.length_c   1.000
_cell.angle_alpha   90.00
_cell.angle_beta   90.00
_cell.angle_gamma   90.00
#
_symmetry.space_group_name_H-M   'P 1'
#
loop_
_entity.id
_entity.type
_entity.pdbx_description
1 polymer ?
#
loop_
_entity_poly.entity_id
_entity_poly.type
_entity_poly.pdbx_seq_one_letter_code
_entity_poly.pdbx_strand_id
1 'polypeptide(L)'
;MLFSSSSIRFSKFLILASADAAKANAAAANARAPKTKVFIGNLLINDKYAILLFTSMLGNWYSKSSFAFKPQKERLKYDDGIDTDFYNLESYLSSLLDCYQHIEKDFPYMYEYIVVYLILIEKDKGISYEEWFPEINSDIFKKLREKILIPNSNLAHGGHPIKFLFREVGIEPFFSTDFFEE
;
A
#
# COMPACT_ATOMS: atom_id res chain seq x y z
N MET A 1 -15.95 -4.68 22.37
CA MET A 1 -15.45 -3.90 21.22
C MET A 1 -16.07 -4.48 19.96
N LEU A 2 -17.05 -3.77 19.39
CA LEU A 2 -17.76 -4.18 18.18
C LEU A 2 -16.91 -3.77 16.97
N PHE A 3 -16.40 -4.76 16.22
CA PHE A 3 -15.87 -4.52 14.89
C PHE A 3 -17.01 -3.95 14.03
N SER A 4 -16.82 -2.76 13.46
CA SER A 4 -17.83 -2.21 12.54
C SER A 4 -17.86 -3.08 11.27
N SER A 5 -19.06 -3.37 10.80
CA SER A 5 -19.32 -4.18 9.60
C SER A 5 -18.63 -3.66 8.33
N SER A 6 -18.24 -2.37 8.34
CA SER A 6 -17.49 -1.70 7.27
C SER A 6 -16.06 -2.25 7.12
N SER A 7 -15.39 -2.59 8.21
CA SER A 7 -13.98 -3.06 8.19
C SER A 7 -13.85 -4.45 7.59
N ILE A 8 -14.85 -5.32 7.82
CA ILE A 8 -14.89 -6.69 7.28
C ILE A 8 -15.22 -6.69 5.78
N ARG A 9 -16.11 -5.78 5.34
CA ARG A 9 -16.43 -5.62 3.91
C ARG A 9 -15.24 -5.07 3.12
N PHE A 10 -14.46 -4.16 3.71
CA PHE A 10 -13.26 -3.59 3.10
C PHE A 10 -12.19 -4.66 2.83
N SER A 11 -11.88 -5.50 3.83
CA SER A 11 -10.93 -6.62 3.64
C SER A 11 -11.39 -7.61 2.57
N LYS A 12 -12.69 -7.90 2.50
CA LYS A 12 -13.24 -8.82 1.50
C LYS A 12 -13.22 -8.23 0.08
N PHE A 13 -13.50 -6.95 -0.07
CA PHE A 13 -13.44 -6.24 -1.34
C PHE A 13 -12.01 -6.11 -1.86
N LEU A 14 -11.05 -5.83 -0.96
CA LEU A 14 -9.63 -5.79 -1.27
C LEU A 14 -9.06 -7.13 -1.71
N ILE A 15 -9.48 -8.22 -1.08
CA ILE A 15 -9.08 -9.57 -1.49
C ILE A 15 -9.59 -9.86 -2.91
N LEU A 16 -10.84 -9.49 -3.23
CA LEU A 16 -11.41 -9.68 -4.57
C LEU A 16 -10.73 -8.80 -5.62
N ALA A 17 -10.52 -7.51 -5.34
CA ALA A 17 -9.82 -6.60 -6.24
C ALA A 17 -8.36 -7.03 -6.47
N SER A 18 -7.69 -7.55 -5.44
CA SER A 18 -6.33 -8.09 -5.56
C SER A 18 -6.27 -9.37 -6.40
N ALA A 19 -7.31 -10.21 -6.34
CA ALA A 19 -7.39 -11.45 -7.12
C ALA A 19 -7.61 -11.16 -8.61
N ASP A 20 -8.43 -10.17 -8.95
CA ASP A 20 -8.65 -9.75 -10.33
C ASP A 20 -7.44 -9.01 -10.92
N ALA A 21 -6.76 -8.17 -10.11
CA ALA A 21 -5.48 -7.55 -10.49
C ALA A 21 -4.36 -8.59 -10.68
N ALA A 22 -4.30 -9.61 -9.82
CA ALA A 22 -3.35 -10.72 -9.96
C ALA A 22 -3.64 -11.56 -11.21
N LYS A 23 -4.91 -11.75 -11.58
CA LYS A 23 -5.32 -12.42 -12.83
C LYS A 23 -4.94 -11.62 -14.08
N ALA A 24 -5.16 -10.30 -14.05
CA ALA A 24 -4.77 -9.41 -15.14
C ALA A 24 -3.25 -9.36 -15.32
N ASN A 25 -2.49 -9.34 -14.22
CA ASN A 25 -1.02 -9.38 -14.26
C ASN A 25 -0.48 -10.76 -14.68
N ALA A 26 -1.11 -11.87 -14.31
CA ALA A 26 -0.73 -13.20 -14.78
C ALA A 26 -0.93 -13.36 -16.30
N ALA A 27 -1.99 -12.76 -16.85
CA ALA A 27 -2.21 -12.73 -18.30
C ALA A 27 -1.16 -11.88 -19.04
N ALA A 28 -0.70 -10.78 -18.44
CA ALA A 28 0.36 -9.93 -18.99
C ALA A 28 1.78 -10.53 -18.84
N ALA A 29 2.04 -11.29 -17.77
CA ALA A 29 3.33 -11.90 -17.47
C ALA A 29 3.68 -13.06 -18.43
N ASN A 30 2.69 -13.75 -18.99
CA ASN A 30 2.91 -14.84 -19.94
C ASN A 30 3.44 -14.39 -21.33
N ALA A 31 3.56 -13.07 -21.57
CA ALA A 31 3.97 -12.50 -22.85
C ALA A 31 5.37 -11.86 -22.86
N ARG A 32 6.14 -11.85 -21.75
CA ARG A 32 7.47 -11.22 -21.73
C ARG A 32 8.50 -12.00 -20.93
N ALA A 33 9.59 -12.38 -21.61
CA ALA A 33 10.78 -13.02 -21.08
C ALA A 33 11.43 -12.23 -19.92
N PRO A 34 12.18 -12.89 -19.01
CA PRO A 34 12.49 -12.36 -17.70
C PRO A 34 13.59 -11.31 -17.76
N LYS A 35 13.30 -10.11 -17.24
CA LYS A 35 14.31 -9.11 -16.89
C LYS A 35 14.11 -8.71 -15.43
N THR A 36 14.76 -9.49 -14.57
CA THR A 36 14.95 -9.26 -13.14
C THR A 36 15.85 -8.03 -12.95
N LYS A 37 15.28 -6.89 -12.52
CA LYS A 37 15.88 -5.86 -11.62
C LYS A 37 15.24 -4.46 -11.60
N VAL A 38 14.25 -4.14 -12.44
CA VAL A 38 13.82 -2.72 -12.59
C VAL A 38 12.30 -2.56 -12.67
N PHE A 39 11.55 -3.29 -11.84
CA PHE A 39 10.08 -3.25 -11.94
C PHE A 39 9.44 -2.23 -10.99
N ILE A 40 9.77 -2.20 -9.69
CA ILE A 40 8.96 -1.45 -8.71
C ILE A 40 9.10 0.08 -8.85
N GLY A 41 10.31 0.60 -9.05
CA GLY A 41 10.54 2.04 -9.24
C GLY A 41 9.86 2.62 -10.49
N ASN A 42 9.76 1.85 -11.57
CA ASN A 42 9.04 2.24 -12.78
C ASN A 42 7.53 1.95 -12.70
N LEU A 43 7.11 0.99 -11.86
CA LEU A 43 5.71 0.60 -11.71
C LEU A 43 4.92 1.65 -10.92
N LEU A 44 5.50 2.21 -9.85
CA LEU A 44 4.80 3.21 -9.02
C LEU A 44 4.58 4.55 -9.73
N ILE A 45 5.41 4.90 -10.71
CA ILE A 45 5.29 6.20 -11.42
C ILE A 45 4.07 6.25 -12.35
N ASN A 46 3.58 5.11 -12.84
CA ASN A 46 2.50 5.09 -13.85
C ASN A 46 1.34 4.14 -13.55
N ASP A 47 1.44 3.29 -12.52
CA ASP A 47 0.42 2.29 -12.24
C ASP A 47 -0.31 2.60 -10.93
N LYS A 48 -1.46 3.28 -11.05
CA LYS A 48 -2.39 3.53 -9.94
C LYS A 48 -2.75 2.27 -9.16
N TYR A 49 -2.71 1.09 -9.80
CA TYR A 49 -3.00 -0.18 -9.12
C TYR A 49 -1.84 -0.63 -8.23
N ALA A 50 -0.59 -0.30 -8.56
CA ALA A 50 0.55 -0.55 -7.68
C ALA A 50 0.50 0.35 -6.44
N ILE A 51 0.15 1.63 -6.61
CA ILE A 51 -0.05 2.57 -5.50
C ILE A 51 -1.20 2.09 -4.61
N LEU A 52 -2.32 1.66 -5.21
CA LEU A 52 -3.45 1.09 -4.48
C LEU A 52 -3.05 -0.18 -3.71
N LEU A 53 -2.32 -1.10 -4.34
CA LEU A 53 -1.85 -2.32 -3.69
C LEU A 53 -0.98 -1.99 -2.48
N PHE A 54 -0.04 -1.06 -2.63
CA PHE A 54 0.80 -0.59 -1.53
C PHE A 54 -0.02 0.02 -0.39
N THR A 55 -0.95 0.92 -0.71
CA THR A 55 -1.89 1.54 0.24
C THR A 55 -2.68 0.48 1.01
N SER A 56 -3.10 -0.57 0.32
CA SER A 56 -3.87 -1.68 0.89
C SER A 56 -3.04 -2.52 1.85
N MET A 57 -1.77 -2.80 1.50
CA MET A 57 -0.85 -3.52 2.38
C MET A 57 -0.54 -2.73 3.64
N LEU A 58 -0.38 -1.41 3.54
CA LEU A 58 -0.25 -0.53 4.71
C LEU A 58 -1.51 -0.55 5.58
N GLY A 59 -2.71 -0.49 4.99
CA GLY A 59 -3.97 -0.62 5.74
C GLY A 59 -4.10 -1.96 6.49
N ASN A 60 -3.63 -3.05 5.89
CA ASN A 60 -3.55 -4.35 6.55
C ASN A 60 -2.56 -4.34 7.73
N TRP A 61 -1.38 -3.72 7.55
CA TRP A 61 -0.40 -3.59 8.62
C TRP A 61 -0.93 -2.74 9.78
N TYR A 62 -1.56 -1.61 9.49
CA TYR A 62 -2.27 -0.81 10.48
C TYR A 62 -3.30 -1.65 11.25
N SER A 63 -4.06 -2.49 10.53
CA SER A 63 -5.02 -3.46 11.06
C SER A 63 -4.40 -4.68 11.78
N LYS A 64 -3.11 -4.61 12.13
CA LYS A 64 -2.31 -5.61 12.88
C LYS A 64 -1.79 -6.80 12.06
N SER A 65 -1.77 -6.70 10.73
CA SER A 65 -1.20 -7.74 9.87
C SER A 65 -0.12 -7.17 8.94
N SER A 66 1.14 -7.22 9.39
CA SER A 66 2.31 -6.91 8.55
C SER A 66 2.68 -8.05 7.59
N PHE A 67 1.85 -9.11 7.53
CA PHE A 67 2.13 -10.32 6.78
C PHE A 67 2.49 -10.06 5.32
N ALA A 68 1.89 -9.05 4.69
CA ALA A 68 2.20 -8.69 3.31
C ALA A 68 3.69 -8.37 3.10
N PHE A 69 4.35 -7.77 4.08
CA PHE A 69 5.74 -7.30 4.03
C PHE A 69 6.76 -8.30 4.57
N LYS A 70 6.32 -9.45 5.09
CA LYS A 70 7.24 -10.49 5.57
C LYS A 70 8.01 -11.13 4.42
N PRO A 71 9.22 -11.67 4.66
CA PRO A 71 9.95 -12.44 3.67
C PRO A 71 9.10 -13.59 3.08
N GLN A 72 9.29 -13.91 1.79
CA GLN A 72 8.50 -14.96 1.11
C GLN A 72 8.49 -16.30 1.87
N LYS A 73 9.62 -16.68 2.47
CA LYS A 73 9.77 -17.89 3.30
C LYS A 73 8.83 -17.94 4.50
N GLU A 74 8.42 -16.78 5.02
CA GLU A 74 7.47 -16.69 6.13
C GLU A 74 6.02 -16.58 5.67
N ARG A 75 5.80 -16.25 4.39
CA ARG A 75 4.46 -16.03 3.83
C ARG A 75 3.89 -17.27 3.14
N LEU A 76 4.71 -18.01 2.41
CA LEU A 76 4.26 -19.18 1.66
C LEU A 76 4.66 -20.46 2.38
N LYS A 77 3.70 -21.37 2.56
CA LYS A 77 3.93 -22.71 3.11
C LYS A 77 4.83 -23.57 2.21
N TYR A 78 4.85 -23.25 0.92
CA TYR A 78 5.66 -23.91 -0.10
C TYR A 78 6.40 -22.84 -0.88
N ASP A 79 7.72 -22.97 -0.94
CA ASP A 79 8.53 -22.18 -1.86
C ASP A 79 8.19 -22.65 -3.28
N ASP A 80 7.60 -21.78 -4.08
CA ASP A 80 7.30 -22.04 -5.49
C ASP A 80 8.53 -21.87 -6.38
N GLY A 81 9.69 -21.51 -5.79
CA GLY A 81 10.95 -21.27 -6.49
C GLY A 81 10.97 -19.96 -7.28
N ILE A 82 9.93 -19.13 -7.15
CA ILE A 82 9.82 -17.84 -7.82
C ILE A 82 10.19 -16.75 -6.83
N ASP A 83 11.43 -16.29 -6.87
CA ASP A 83 11.87 -15.13 -6.09
C ASP A 83 11.17 -13.86 -6.61
N THR A 84 10.27 -13.31 -5.81
CA THR A 84 9.49 -12.13 -6.20
C THR A 84 9.70 -10.96 -5.24
N ASP A 85 10.08 -9.81 -5.80
CA ASP A 85 10.29 -8.57 -5.04
C ASP A 85 8.97 -7.80 -4.78
N PHE A 86 7.82 -8.30 -5.27
CA PHE A 86 6.52 -7.61 -5.29
C PHE A 86 5.98 -7.13 -3.92
N TYR A 87 6.61 -7.53 -2.84
CA TYR A 87 6.16 -7.34 -1.47
C TYR A 87 7.26 -6.84 -0.53
N ASN A 88 8.37 -6.38 -1.10
CA ASN A 88 9.50 -5.87 -0.36
C ASN A 88 9.23 -4.43 0.10
N LEU A 89 9.08 -4.26 1.42
CA LEU A 89 8.81 -2.95 2.02
C LEU A 89 9.92 -1.93 1.70
N GLU A 90 11.19 -2.34 1.71
CA GLU A 90 12.32 -1.46 1.39
C GLU A 90 12.22 -0.93 -0.04
N SER A 91 11.87 -1.79 -1.01
CA SER A 91 11.65 -1.40 -2.40
C SER A 91 10.49 -0.42 -2.55
N TYR A 92 9.37 -0.64 -1.84
CA TYR A 92 8.23 0.29 -1.83
C TYR A 92 8.59 1.65 -1.22
N LEU A 93 9.26 1.68 -0.07
CA LEU A 93 9.62 2.92 0.60
C LEU A 93 10.65 3.72 -0.19
N SER A 94 11.64 3.05 -0.79
CA SER A 94 12.61 3.69 -1.67
C SER A 94 11.92 4.32 -2.87
N SER A 95 11.02 3.59 -3.51
CA SER A 95 10.28 4.10 -4.66
C SER A 95 9.35 5.25 -4.27
N LEU A 96 8.65 5.16 -3.13
CA LEU A 96 7.85 6.26 -2.60
C LEU A 96 8.71 7.51 -2.40
N LEU A 97 9.89 7.39 -1.80
CA LEU A 97 10.81 8.51 -1.59
C LEU A 97 11.28 9.17 -2.89
N ASP A 98 11.37 8.39 -3.98
CA ASP A 98 11.79 8.88 -5.30
C ASP A 98 10.66 9.60 -6.05
N CYS A 99 9.39 9.20 -5.84
CA CYS A 99 8.26 9.69 -6.65
C CYS A 99 7.11 10.32 -5.87
N TYR A 100 7.22 10.53 -4.54
CA TYR A 100 6.10 11.01 -3.72
C TYR A 100 5.44 12.30 -4.23
N GLN A 101 6.22 13.23 -4.81
CA GLN A 101 5.68 14.47 -5.37
C GLN A 101 4.76 14.23 -6.58
N HIS A 102 5.05 13.20 -7.37
CA HIS A 102 4.20 12.79 -8.49
C HIS A 102 2.93 12.10 -7.97
N ILE A 103 3.07 11.21 -6.98
CA ILE A 103 1.93 10.52 -6.36
C ILE A 103 1.00 11.54 -5.69
N GLU A 104 1.53 12.49 -4.92
CA GLU A 104 0.77 13.55 -4.25
C GLU A 104 -0.03 14.39 -5.26
N LYS A 105 0.56 14.68 -6.42
CA LYS A 105 -0.08 15.49 -7.46
C LYS A 105 -1.14 14.71 -8.24
N ASP A 106 -0.81 13.51 -8.70
CA ASP A 106 -1.63 12.76 -9.66
C ASP A 106 -2.65 11.85 -8.95
N PHE A 107 -2.36 11.45 -7.71
CA PHE A 107 -3.17 10.56 -6.87
C PHE A 107 -3.23 11.05 -5.40
N PRO A 108 -3.73 12.27 -5.16
CA PRO A 108 -3.71 12.91 -3.84
C PRO A 108 -4.37 12.08 -2.74
N TYR A 109 -5.47 11.36 -3.02
CA TYR A 109 -6.15 10.58 -1.98
C TYR A 109 -5.37 9.32 -1.63
N MET A 110 -4.82 8.59 -2.61
CA MET A 110 -3.93 7.47 -2.33
C MET A 110 -2.68 7.92 -1.58
N TYR A 111 -2.08 9.06 -1.96
CA TYR A 111 -0.95 9.64 -1.22
C TYR A 111 -1.30 9.91 0.24
N GLU A 112 -2.43 10.60 0.48
CA GLU A 112 -2.90 10.89 1.83
C GLU A 112 -3.05 9.61 2.66
N TYR A 113 -3.70 8.58 2.11
CA TYR A 113 -3.90 7.31 2.81
C TYR A 113 -2.57 6.60 3.12
N ILE A 114 -1.60 6.60 2.20
CA ILE A 114 -0.25 6.07 2.44
C ILE A 114 0.38 6.77 3.65
N VAL A 115 0.38 8.11 3.65
CA VAL A 115 1.00 8.92 4.70
C VAL A 115 0.30 8.71 6.04
N VAL A 116 -1.04 8.74 6.06
CA VAL A 116 -1.83 8.49 7.27
C VAL A 116 -1.52 7.12 7.85
N TYR A 117 -1.54 6.06 7.05
CA TYR A 117 -1.24 4.72 7.57
C TYR A 117 0.18 4.63 8.12
N LEU A 118 1.17 5.19 7.44
CA LEU A 118 2.54 5.20 7.95
C LEU A 118 2.62 5.90 9.30
N ILE A 119 2.10 7.12 9.44
CA ILE A 119 2.09 7.86 10.72
C ILE A 119 1.41 7.04 11.82
N LEU A 120 0.24 6.47 11.54
CA LEU A 120 -0.54 5.73 12.54
C LEU A 120 0.11 4.40 12.93
N ILE A 121 0.79 3.71 12.01
CA ILE A 121 1.50 2.45 12.32
C ILE A 121 2.59 2.70 13.37
N GLU A 122 3.39 3.75 13.21
CA GLU A 122 4.48 4.05 14.16
C GLU A 122 3.91 4.61 15.49
N LYS A 123 2.93 5.52 15.41
CA LYS A 123 2.33 6.18 16.58
C LYS A 123 1.48 5.26 17.44
N ASP A 124 0.55 4.50 16.84
CA ASP A 124 -0.44 3.71 17.59
C ASP A 124 0.13 2.39 18.11
N LYS A 125 1.19 1.86 17.49
CA LYS A 125 1.85 0.62 17.95
C LYS A 125 2.93 0.89 18.99
N GLY A 126 3.49 2.11 19.03
CA GLY A 126 4.59 2.46 19.92
C GLY A 126 5.89 1.70 19.62
N ILE A 127 6.01 1.14 18.42
CA ILE A 127 7.17 0.38 17.94
C ILE A 127 7.68 1.10 16.69
N SER A 128 8.98 1.40 16.67
CA SER A 128 9.63 2.04 15.53
C SER A 128 9.69 1.10 14.31
N TYR A 129 9.80 1.65 13.10
CA TYR A 129 9.94 0.82 11.90
C TYR A 129 11.21 -0.03 11.92
N GLU A 130 12.31 0.52 12.45
CA GLU A 130 13.60 -0.16 12.62
C GLU A 130 13.47 -1.39 13.52
N GLU A 131 12.57 -1.36 14.51
CA GLU A 131 12.30 -2.52 15.38
C GLU A 131 11.42 -3.57 14.67
N TRP A 132 10.48 -3.14 13.83
CA TRP A 132 9.66 -4.06 13.02
C TRP A 132 10.45 -4.75 11.91
N PHE A 133 11.36 -4.02 11.28
CA PHE A 133 12.12 -4.44 10.10
C PHE A 133 13.61 -4.10 10.29
N PRO A 134 14.31 -4.80 11.21
CA PRO A 134 15.72 -4.55 11.50
C PRO A 134 16.66 -4.83 10.32
N GLU A 135 16.20 -5.59 9.32
CA GLU A 135 16.92 -5.89 8.10
C GLU A 135 16.96 -4.72 7.10
N ILE A 136 16.04 -3.75 7.21
CA ILE A 136 15.94 -2.61 6.29
C ILE A 136 16.91 -1.51 6.72
N ASN A 137 17.56 -0.86 5.76
CA ASN A 137 18.45 0.25 6.07
C ASN A 137 17.71 1.40 6.77
N SER A 138 18.13 1.70 8.01
CA SER A 138 17.57 2.78 8.84
C SER A 138 17.54 4.16 8.17
N ASP A 139 18.43 4.43 7.20
CA ASP A 139 18.45 5.69 6.45
C ASP A 139 17.16 5.90 5.64
N ILE A 140 16.49 4.84 5.20
CA ILE A 140 15.23 4.91 4.47
C ILE A 140 14.13 5.42 5.38
N PHE A 141 14.02 4.88 6.60
CA PHE A 141 13.03 5.32 7.58
C PHE A 141 13.29 6.76 8.04
N LYS A 142 14.57 7.14 8.22
CA LYS A 142 14.94 8.53 8.50
C LYS A 142 14.46 9.47 7.39
N LYS A 143 14.78 9.17 6.12
CA LYS A 143 14.35 9.98 4.97
C LYS A 143 12.83 10.02 4.84
N LEU A 144 12.14 8.90 5.09
CA LEU A 144 10.69 8.82 5.07
C LEU A 144 10.07 9.80 6.08
N ARG A 145 10.56 9.79 7.32
CA ARG A 145 10.11 10.72 8.35
C ARG A 145 10.35 12.17 7.97
N GLU A 146 11.58 12.50 7.58
CA GLU A 146 11.99 13.88 7.28
C GLU A 146 11.27 14.48 6.05
N LYS A 147 11.13 13.69 4.98
CA LYS A 147 10.59 14.20 3.71
C LYS A 147 9.08 14.09 3.60
N ILE A 148 8.47 13.08 4.23
CA ILE A 148 7.07 12.72 4.00
C ILE A 148 6.25 12.84 5.29
N LEU A 149 6.63 12.13 6.36
CA LEU A 149 5.74 12.01 7.53
C LEU A 149 5.67 13.27 8.39
N ILE A 150 6.81 13.92 8.69
CA ILE A 150 6.85 15.13 9.50
C ILE A 150 6.12 16.29 8.81
N PRO A 151 6.38 16.60 7.52
CA PRO A 151 5.68 17.67 6.81
C PRO A 151 4.15 17.47 6.74
N ASN A 152 3.70 16.21 6.73
CA ASN A 152 2.29 15.84 6.59
C ASN A 152 1.67 15.31 7.88
N SER A 153 2.26 15.61 9.03
CA SER A 153 1.82 15.09 10.35
C SER A 153 0.39 15.49 10.73
N ASN A 154 -0.13 16.57 10.15
CA ASN A 154 -1.50 17.02 10.30
C ASN A 154 -2.52 16.05 9.69
N LEU A 155 -2.18 15.31 8.63
CA LEU A 155 -3.11 14.40 7.93
C LEU A 155 -3.68 13.32 8.85
N ALA A 156 -2.92 12.91 9.86
CA ALA A 156 -3.36 11.89 10.83
C ALA A 156 -4.55 12.33 11.73
N HIS A 157 -4.97 13.60 11.67
CA HIS A 157 -6.03 14.15 12.53
C HIS A 157 -7.39 14.28 11.82
N GLY A 158 -7.48 14.00 10.51
CA GLY A 158 -8.73 14.20 9.78
C GLY A 158 -8.62 13.91 8.29
N GLY A 159 -8.36 12.65 7.93
CA GLY A 159 -8.30 12.22 6.53
C GLY A 159 -9.68 12.20 5.85
N HIS A 160 -9.65 12.29 4.52
CA HIS A 160 -10.82 12.18 3.67
C HIS A 160 -11.47 10.79 3.81
N PRO A 161 -12.81 10.70 3.76
CA PRO A 161 -13.50 9.43 3.69
C PRO A 161 -13.00 8.51 2.55
N ILE A 162 -12.95 7.20 2.79
CA ILE A 162 -12.38 6.19 1.87
C ILE A 162 -12.98 6.19 0.46
N LYS A 163 -14.21 6.69 0.31
CA LYS A 163 -14.86 6.89 -0.99
C LYS A 163 -14.07 7.78 -1.96
N PHE A 164 -13.29 8.73 -1.46
CA PHE A 164 -12.45 9.57 -2.32
C PHE A 164 -11.31 8.77 -2.94
N LEU A 165 -10.69 7.87 -2.18
CA LEU A 165 -9.71 6.91 -2.69
C LEU A 165 -10.33 5.99 -3.74
N PHE A 166 -11.53 5.44 -3.50
CA PHE A 166 -12.20 4.57 -4.48
C PHE A 166 -12.50 5.31 -5.79
N ARG A 167 -12.98 6.55 -5.69
CA ARG A 167 -13.21 7.39 -6.87
C ARG A 167 -11.93 7.66 -7.65
N GLU A 168 -10.82 7.94 -6.96
CA GLU A 168 -9.52 8.20 -7.59
C GLU A 168 -8.97 6.99 -8.35
N VAL A 169 -9.17 5.78 -7.81
CA VAL A 169 -8.82 4.54 -8.48
C VAL A 169 -9.71 4.28 -9.71
N GLY A 170 -10.91 4.87 -9.75
CA GLY A 170 -11.93 4.61 -10.75
C GLY A 170 -12.77 3.37 -10.43
N ILE A 171 -12.92 3.03 -9.14
CA ILE A 171 -13.87 2.01 -8.69
C ILE A 171 -15.25 2.64 -8.70
N GLU A 172 -16.14 2.11 -9.52
CA GLU A 172 -17.55 2.50 -9.51
C GLU A 172 -18.23 1.98 -8.23
N PRO A 173 -19.12 2.77 -7.64
CA PRO A 173 -19.86 2.32 -6.49
C PRO A 173 -20.85 1.22 -6.89
N PHE A 174 -21.21 0.33 -5.96
CA PHE A 174 -22.21 -0.69 -6.25
C PHE A 174 -23.62 -0.07 -6.23
N PHE A 175 -23.86 0.89 -5.34
CA PHE A 175 -25.06 1.72 -5.29
C PHE A 175 -24.70 3.20 -5.49
N SER A 176 -25.55 3.99 -6.16
CA SER A 176 -25.32 5.44 -6.33
C SER A 176 -25.11 6.18 -5.00
N THR A 177 -25.70 5.67 -3.93
CA THR A 177 -25.60 6.20 -2.57
C THR A 177 -24.31 5.82 -1.83
N ASP A 178 -23.49 4.89 -2.35
CA ASP A 178 -22.25 4.47 -1.66
C ASP A 178 -21.21 5.60 -1.60
N PHE A 179 -21.27 6.57 -2.52
CA PHE A 179 -20.35 7.72 -2.55
C PHE A 179 -21.01 9.05 -2.17
N PHE A 180 -22.31 9.20 -2.34
CA PHE A 180 -23.03 10.46 -2.11
C PHE A 180 -24.28 10.21 -1.26
N GLU A 181 -24.44 10.98 -0.19
CA GLU A 181 -25.75 11.14 0.45
C GLU A 181 -26.55 12.10 -0.45
N GLU A 182 -27.76 11.69 -0.87
CA GLU A 182 -28.71 12.58 -1.55
C GLU A 182 -29.27 13.63 -0.59
#